data_AF-A0A8T6S4B7-F1
#
_entry.id   AF-A0A8T6S4B7-F1
#
_cell.length_a   1.000
_cell.length_b   1.000
_cell.length_c   1.000
_cell.angle_alpha   90.00
_cell.angle_beta   90.00
_cell.angle_gamma   90.00
#
_symmetry.space_group_name_H-M   'P 1'
#
loop_
_entity.id
_entity.type
_entity.pdbx_description
1 polymer ?
#
loop_
_entity_poly.entity_id
_entity_poly.type
_entity_poly.pdbx_seq_one_letter_code
_entity_poly.pdbx_strand_id
1 'polypeptide(L)'
;HVVEGYVEVPPEEYGEFTHAWVAEAARVLRPNGSIYVVSGYTNLYHVLDALRATDLREVNHIVWRYSFGVHTRRKFVSSHYHVLYYERPGPGRRTFNANVRFGPEERGPDGRSLDYADREDVWAIDREYKPGRRKNKNELPTELLVKMLQYSSDPGDMVCDMFLGGFGTARVAVGLARRFVGFEVSPPIFEAGVERMRGVREGDLLPDLRVPRGAGPGRTGQRWTPEETGLLVDRYGELRAEGMTKTRAVEVLGAEFDRGRFAITNVLKREGL
;
A
#
# COMPACT_ATOMS: atom_id res chain seq x y z
N HIS A 1 19.63 11.50 21.80
CA HIS A 1 19.75 10.21 22.51
C HIS A 1 19.04 9.13 21.71
N VAL A 2 19.80 8.16 21.21
CA VAL A 2 19.26 6.87 20.71
C VAL A 2 18.92 6.05 21.94
N VAL A 3 17.79 5.36 21.95
CA VAL A 3 17.40 4.52 23.08
C VAL A 3 18.38 3.35 23.15
N GLU A 4 19.02 3.14 24.31
CA GLU A 4 19.86 1.97 24.57
C GLU A 4 18.98 0.70 24.57
N GLY A 5 19.54 -0.43 24.13
CA GLY A 5 18.82 -1.71 24.10
C GLY A 5 18.28 -2.14 22.74
N TYR A 6 18.86 -1.66 21.63
CA TYR A 6 18.63 -2.24 20.31
C TYR A 6 19.35 -3.60 20.25
N VAL A 7 18.61 -4.66 19.94
CA VAL A 7 19.17 -6.01 19.80
C VAL A 7 19.45 -6.25 18.33
N GLU A 8 20.73 -6.38 17.97
CA GLU A 8 21.14 -6.75 16.61
C GLU A 8 21.32 -8.26 16.51
N VAL A 9 20.76 -8.85 15.47
CA VAL A 9 21.01 -10.26 15.13
C VAL A 9 22.37 -10.35 14.44
N PRO A 10 23.27 -11.26 14.86
CA PRO A 10 24.54 -11.48 14.18
C PRO A 10 24.35 -11.74 12.67
N PRO A 11 25.21 -11.21 11.79
CA PRO A 11 25.07 -11.38 10.35
C PRO A 11 24.93 -12.84 9.90
N GLU A 12 25.67 -13.74 10.53
CA GLU A 12 25.67 -15.18 10.28
C GLU A 12 24.37 -15.87 10.67
N GLU A 13 23.64 -15.35 11.66
CA GLU A 13 22.38 -15.88 12.16
C GLU A 13 21.16 -15.24 11.47
N TYR A 14 21.37 -14.13 10.75
CA TYR A 14 20.27 -13.33 10.19
C TYR A 14 19.36 -14.13 9.25
N GLY A 15 19.93 -15.05 8.47
CA GLY A 15 19.16 -15.92 7.58
C GLY A 15 18.17 -16.81 8.32
N GLU A 16 18.65 -17.58 9.30
CA GLU A 16 17.83 -18.49 10.11
C GLU A 16 16.80 -17.72 10.94
N PHE A 17 17.22 -16.62 11.57
CA PHE A 17 16.32 -15.70 12.25
C PHE A 17 15.19 -15.22 11.33
N THR A 18 15.53 -14.86 10.09
CA THR A 18 14.55 -14.36 9.11
C THR A 18 13.55 -15.43 8.70
N HIS A 19 14.01 -16.65 8.46
CA HIS A 19 13.13 -17.80 8.22
C HIS A 19 12.16 -18.03 9.38
N ALA A 20 12.66 -18.01 10.62
CA ALA A 20 11.85 -18.28 11.80
C ALA A 20 10.68 -17.30 11.97
N TRP A 21 10.94 -15.97 11.90
CA TRP A 21 9.86 -15.00 12.10
C TRP A 21 8.92 -14.91 10.89
N VAL A 22 9.42 -15.09 9.66
CA VAL A 22 8.58 -15.09 8.45
C VAL A 22 7.63 -16.27 8.44
N ALA A 23 8.09 -17.45 8.86
CA ALA A 23 7.24 -18.63 8.99
C ALA A 23 6.09 -18.40 9.98
N GLU A 24 6.37 -17.81 11.14
CA GLU A 24 5.33 -17.47 12.13
C GLU A 24 4.38 -16.38 11.61
N ALA A 25 4.91 -15.35 10.93
CA ALA A 25 4.08 -14.31 10.32
C ALA A 25 3.13 -14.89 9.25
N ALA A 26 3.61 -15.80 8.40
CA ALA A 26 2.78 -16.50 7.41
C ALA A 26 1.72 -17.39 8.09
N ARG A 27 2.10 -18.11 9.16
CA ARG A 27 1.21 -19.01 9.90
C ARG A 27 0.02 -18.28 10.52
N VAL A 28 0.25 -17.11 11.13
CA VAL A 28 -0.81 -16.34 11.81
C VAL A 28 -1.65 -15.47 10.87
N LEU A 29 -1.19 -15.26 9.63
CA LEU A 29 -1.91 -14.46 8.66
C LEU A 29 -3.21 -15.17 8.25
N ARG A 30 -4.35 -14.47 8.33
CA ARG A 30 -5.63 -15.02 7.88
C ARG A 30 -5.60 -15.29 6.36
N PRO A 31 -6.40 -16.24 5.84
CA PRO A 31 -6.60 -16.34 4.39
C PRO A 31 -7.02 -15.00 3.79
N ASN A 32 -6.44 -14.63 2.65
CA ASN A 32 -6.56 -13.32 1.99
C ASN A 32 -6.00 -12.12 2.80
N GLY A 33 -5.30 -12.38 3.91
CA GLY A 33 -4.54 -11.37 4.64
C GLY A 33 -3.29 -10.95 3.86
N SER A 34 -2.78 -9.77 4.19
CA SER A 34 -1.58 -9.21 3.58
C SER A 34 -0.44 -9.02 4.57
N ILE A 35 0.79 -9.10 4.08
CA ILE A 35 2.00 -8.76 4.83
C ILE A 35 2.84 -7.76 4.02
N TYR A 36 3.42 -6.79 4.74
CA TYR A 36 4.41 -5.87 4.22
C TYR A 36 5.73 -6.10 4.97
N VAL A 37 6.82 -6.33 4.23
CA VAL A 37 8.17 -6.40 4.81
C VAL A 37 9.01 -5.27 4.24
N VAL A 38 9.41 -4.32 5.09
CA VAL A 38 10.26 -3.19 4.70
C VAL A 38 11.71 -3.57 4.97
N SER A 39 12.55 -3.59 3.94
CA SER A 39 13.95 -3.99 4.06
C SER A 39 14.88 -3.10 3.23
N GLY A 40 16.08 -2.85 3.76
CA GLY A 40 17.18 -2.29 2.99
C GLY A 40 17.81 -3.36 2.09
N TYR A 41 18.55 -2.94 1.08
CA TYR A 41 19.16 -3.89 0.13
C TYR A 41 20.21 -4.83 0.76
N THR A 42 20.80 -4.47 1.91
CA THR A 42 21.88 -5.26 2.56
C THR A 42 21.45 -6.66 2.96
N ASN A 43 20.26 -6.82 3.56
CA ASN A 43 19.76 -8.10 4.04
C ASN A 43 18.54 -8.60 3.24
N LEU A 44 18.23 -7.93 2.12
CA LEU A 44 17.05 -8.22 1.32
C LEU A 44 17.01 -9.68 0.83
N TYR A 45 18.16 -10.27 0.51
CA TYR A 45 18.24 -11.63 0.00
C TYR A 45 17.74 -12.66 1.02
N HIS A 46 18.04 -12.51 2.31
CA HIS A 46 17.51 -13.37 3.36
C HIS A 46 15.99 -13.25 3.50
N VAL A 47 15.46 -12.03 3.38
CA VAL A 47 14.01 -11.79 3.45
C VAL A 47 13.29 -12.42 2.25
N LEU A 48 13.84 -12.26 1.04
CA LEU A 48 13.28 -12.86 -0.17
C LEU A 48 13.32 -14.39 -0.10
N ASP A 49 14.41 -14.95 0.40
CA ASP A 49 14.57 -16.40 0.58
C ASP A 49 13.53 -16.95 1.57
N ALA A 50 13.38 -16.32 2.74
CA ALA A 50 12.40 -16.70 3.75
C ALA A 50 10.95 -16.59 3.25
N LEU A 51 10.58 -15.52 2.55
CA LEU A 51 9.24 -15.37 1.99
C LEU A 51 8.92 -16.45 0.95
N ARG A 52 9.89 -16.80 0.09
CA ARG A 52 9.75 -17.88 -0.92
C ARG A 52 9.65 -19.27 -0.32
N ALA A 53 10.11 -19.45 0.92
CA ALA A 53 9.96 -20.72 1.64
C ALA A 53 8.56 -20.90 2.25
N THR A 54 7.68 -19.90 2.17
CA THR A 54 6.28 -19.98 2.66
C THR A 54 5.27 -20.23 1.53
N ASP A 55 3.99 -20.40 1.89
CA ASP A 55 2.86 -20.46 0.96
C ASP A 55 2.33 -19.08 0.56
N LEU A 56 2.97 -18.00 1.02
CA LEU A 56 2.60 -16.63 0.67
C LEU A 56 2.88 -16.37 -0.82
N ARG A 57 1.98 -15.61 -1.45
CA ARG A 57 2.12 -15.19 -2.84
C ARG A 57 2.59 -13.74 -2.91
N GLU A 58 3.65 -13.49 -3.67
CA GLU A 58 4.10 -12.13 -3.97
C GLU A 58 3.00 -11.40 -4.76
N VAL A 59 2.66 -10.19 -4.31
CA VAL A 59 1.73 -9.30 -5.01
C VAL A 59 2.52 -8.20 -5.71
N ASN A 60 3.40 -7.50 -4.97
CA ASN A 60 4.28 -6.49 -5.51
C ASN A 60 5.60 -6.44 -4.74
N HIS A 61 6.65 -6.06 -5.46
CA HIS A 61 7.89 -5.56 -4.88
C HIS A 61 7.93 -4.03 -5.05
N ILE A 62 7.55 -3.31 -4.00
CA ILE A 62 7.39 -1.86 -4.02
C ILE A 62 8.71 -1.18 -3.65
N VAL A 63 9.04 -0.08 -4.32
CA VAL A 63 10.19 0.77 -4.01
C VAL A 63 9.69 2.01 -3.29
N TRP A 64 10.07 2.18 -2.02
CA TRP A 64 9.80 3.43 -1.30
C TRP A 64 11.04 4.32 -1.33
N ARG A 65 10.98 5.42 -2.10
CA ARG A 65 12.02 6.46 -2.16
C ARG A 65 11.76 7.59 -1.15
N TYR A 66 12.82 8.11 -0.55
CA TYR A 66 12.80 9.26 0.35
C TYR A 66 13.76 10.36 -0.15
N SER A 67 13.47 11.63 0.17
CA SER A 67 14.13 12.80 -0.44
C SER A 67 15.61 13.01 -0.07
N PHE A 68 16.08 12.53 1.09
CA PHE A 68 17.45 12.79 1.54
C PHE A 68 18.20 11.49 1.92
N GLY A 69 19.24 11.16 1.16
CA GLY A 69 20.20 10.12 1.51
C GLY A 69 21.47 10.70 2.14
N VAL A 70 22.26 9.84 2.77
CA VAL A 70 23.56 10.25 3.32
C VAL A 70 24.54 10.47 2.16
N HIS A 71 25.14 11.67 2.09
CA HIS A 71 26.12 12.00 1.08
C HIS A 71 27.29 11.00 1.09
N THR A 72 27.70 10.56 -0.10
CA THR A 72 28.82 9.63 -0.31
C THR A 72 29.49 9.93 -1.65
N ARG A 73 30.78 9.60 -1.77
CA ARG A 73 31.59 9.82 -3.00
C ARG A 73 32.00 8.53 -3.71
N ARG A 74 31.86 7.38 -3.05
CA ARG A 74 32.40 6.08 -3.52
C ARG A 74 31.33 5.12 -4.03
N LYS A 75 30.05 5.49 -3.91
CA LYS A 75 28.89 4.70 -4.36
C LYS A 75 27.71 5.61 -4.64
N PHE A 76 26.65 5.09 -5.24
CA PHE A 76 25.37 5.80 -5.33
C PHE A 76 24.80 6.09 -3.94
N VAL A 77 24.14 7.23 -3.80
CA VAL A 77 23.44 7.62 -2.57
C VAL A 77 22.25 6.68 -2.36
N SER A 78 22.22 5.97 -1.25
CA SER A 78 21.08 5.13 -0.87
C SER A 78 19.90 6.00 -0.46
N SER A 79 18.82 5.94 -1.25
CA SER A 79 17.64 6.81 -1.14
C SER A 79 16.30 6.04 -1.18
N HIS A 80 16.33 4.71 -1.02
CA HIS A 80 15.13 3.90 -1.03
C HIS A 80 15.19 2.70 -0.08
N TYR A 81 14.02 2.14 0.20
CA TYR A 81 13.81 0.83 0.79
C TYR A 81 12.98 -0.04 -0.15
N HIS A 82 13.13 -1.34 0.00
CA HIS A 82 12.27 -2.35 -0.60
C HIS A 82 11.09 -2.60 0.34
N VAL A 83 9.88 -2.65 -0.21
CA VAL A 83 8.64 -2.95 0.50
C VAL A 83 8.03 -4.17 -0.20
N LEU A 84 8.23 -5.34 0.38
CA LEU A 84 7.72 -6.60 -0.15
C LEU A 84 6.27 -6.77 0.29
N TYR A 85 5.34 -6.77 -0.66
CA TYR A 85 3.90 -6.91 -0.42
C TYR A 85 3.45 -8.29 -0.87
N TYR A 86 3.07 -9.11 0.10
CA TYR A 86 2.68 -10.50 -0.10
C TYR A 86 1.28 -10.72 0.48
N GLU A 87 0.63 -11.77 0.01
CA GLU A 87 -0.66 -12.21 0.53
C GLU A 87 -0.64 -13.67 0.91
N ARG A 88 -1.49 -14.06 1.85
CA ARG A 88 -1.79 -15.47 2.07
C ARG A 88 -2.96 -15.91 1.19
N PRO A 89 -2.78 -16.83 0.23
CA PRO A 89 -3.87 -17.29 -0.61
C PRO A 89 -5.03 -17.87 0.21
N GLY A 90 -6.27 -17.60 -0.23
CA GLY A 90 -7.49 -18.10 0.39
C GLY A 90 -8.67 -18.04 -0.57
N PRO A 91 -9.84 -18.59 -0.17
CA PRO A 91 -11.05 -18.43 -0.96
C PRO A 91 -11.48 -16.96 -0.98
N GLY A 92 -11.69 -16.39 -2.16
CA GLY A 92 -12.09 -15.00 -2.32
C GLY A 92 -10.96 -14.11 -2.83
N ARG A 93 -10.93 -12.85 -2.36
CA ARG A 93 -9.95 -11.85 -2.78
C ARG A 93 -9.34 -11.20 -1.54
N ARG A 94 -8.05 -10.89 -1.64
CA ARG A 94 -7.35 -10.00 -0.70
C ARG A 94 -7.99 -8.63 -0.67
N THR A 95 -8.04 -8.04 0.52
CA THR A 95 -8.42 -6.64 0.71
C THR A 95 -7.48 -5.74 -0.09
N PHE A 96 -8.06 -5.00 -1.03
CA PHE A 96 -7.37 -3.93 -1.75
C PHE A 96 -8.37 -2.81 -2.01
N ASN A 97 -8.34 -1.78 -1.18
CA ASN A 97 -9.29 -0.67 -1.21
C ASN A 97 -8.91 0.31 -2.32
N ALA A 98 -9.27 -0.05 -3.55
CA ALA A 98 -9.13 0.84 -4.69
C ALA A 98 -9.85 2.17 -4.41
N ASN A 99 -9.26 3.27 -4.87
CA ASN A 99 -9.83 4.62 -4.72
C ASN A 99 -9.98 5.16 -3.30
N VAL A 100 -9.42 4.50 -2.28
CA VAL A 100 -9.53 4.92 -0.87
C VAL A 100 -8.92 6.31 -0.60
N ARG A 101 -7.86 6.67 -1.33
CA ARG A 101 -7.15 7.96 -1.18
C ARG A 101 -7.47 8.97 -2.26
N PHE A 102 -7.81 8.51 -3.46
CA PHE A 102 -8.16 9.34 -4.60
C PHE A 102 -9.29 8.70 -5.41
N GLY A 103 -10.29 9.49 -5.75
CA GLY A 103 -11.37 9.02 -6.60
C GLY A 103 -10.91 8.81 -8.06
N PRO A 104 -11.62 7.99 -8.83
CA PRO A 104 -11.20 7.60 -10.18
C PRO A 104 -11.24 8.76 -11.20
N GLU A 105 -11.95 9.84 -10.88
CA GLU A 105 -12.06 11.04 -11.72
C GLU A 105 -11.02 12.11 -11.34
N GLU A 106 -10.31 11.94 -10.22
CA GLU A 106 -9.37 12.95 -9.76
C GLU A 106 -8.13 13.00 -10.66
N ARG A 107 -7.79 14.21 -11.09
CA ARG A 107 -6.65 14.50 -11.97
C ARG A 107 -5.72 15.52 -11.33
N GLY A 108 -4.41 15.34 -11.54
CA GLY A 108 -3.39 16.31 -11.17
C GLY A 108 -3.32 17.48 -12.16
N PRO A 109 -2.49 18.49 -11.88
CA PRO A 109 -2.29 19.64 -12.77
C PRO A 109 -1.81 19.28 -14.18
N ASP A 110 -1.16 18.11 -14.32
CA ASP A 110 -0.68 17.55 -15.58
C ASP A 110 -1.74 16.68 -16.31
N GLY A 111 -2.97 16.64 -15.79
CA GLY A 111 -4.06 15.85 -16.35
C GLY A 111 -3.95 14.35 -16.08
N ARG A 112 -2.95 13.87 -15.31
CA ARG A 112 -2.82 12.45 -14.96
C ARG A 112 -3.72 12.06 -13.80
N SER A 113 -4.12 10.79 -13.75
CA SER A 113 -4.96 10.27 -12.66
C SER A 113 -4.18 10.24 -11.34
N LEU A 114 -4.72 10.88 -10.31
CA LEU A 114 -4.14 10.87 -8.97
C LEU A 114 -4.24 9.49 -8.32
N ASP A 115 -5.35 8.78 -8.52
CA ASP A 115 -5.52 7.40 -8.04
C ASP A 115 -4.55 6.42 -8.71
N TYR A 116 -4.31 6.58 -10.01
CA TYR A 116 -3.30 5.77 -10.69
C TYR A 116 -1.92 6.05 -10.12
N ALA A 117 -1.52 7.33 -10.03
CA ALA A 117 -0.21 7.72 -9.50
C ALA A 117 0.00 7.27 -8.05
N ASP A 118 -1.04 7.33 -7.21
CA ASP A 118 -0.95 6.85 -5.82
C ASP A 118 -0.80 5.32 -5.77
N ARG A 119 -1.31 4.56 -6.76
CA ARG A 119 -1.19 3.10 -6.80
C ARG A 119 0.04 2.56 -7.51
N GLU A 120 0.89 3.42 -8.08
CA GLU A 120 2.19 3.00 -8.61
C GLU A 120 3.04 2.36 -7.51
N ASP A 121 3.92 1.42 -7.87
CA ASP A 121 4.77 0.68 -6.93
C ASP A 121 6.10 1.38 -6.62
N VAL A 122 6.28 2.63 -7.08
CA VAL A 122 7.39 3.50 -6.69
C VAL A 122 6.86 4.68 -5.87
N TRP A 123 6.91 4.55 -4.55
CA TRP A 123 6.36 5.53 -3.62
C TRP A 123 7.36 6.61 -3.25
N ALA A 124 6.97 7.87 -3.45
CA ALA A 124 7.72 9.03 -3.01
C ALA A 124 7.13 9.57 -1.71
N ILE A 125 7.67 9.15 -0.56
CA ILE A 125 7.20 9.59 0.76
C ILE A 125 8.41 10.04 1.57
N ASP A 126 8.36 11.28 2.04
CA ASP A 126 9.44 11.85 2.81
C ASP A 126 9.51 11.28 4.23
N ARG A 127 10.73 11.21 4.77
CA ARG A 127 10.93 10.86 6.17
C ARG A 127 10.56 12.05 7.05
N GLU A 128 9.90 11.77 8.16
CA GLU A 128 9.55 12.81 9.14
C GLU A 128 10.79 13.40 9.80
N TYR A 129 10.96 14.72 9.69
CA TYR A 129 12.00 15.43 10.42
C TYR A 129 11.53 15.75 11.84
N LYS A 130 12.13 15.10 12.85
CA LYS A 130 11.80 15.29 14.27
C LYS A 130 12.94 16.00 15.02
N PRO A 131 13.06 17.34 14.95
CA PRO A 131 14.07 18.08 15.71
C PRO A 131 13.77 18.02 17.22
N GLY A 132 14.80 17.85 18.04
CA GLY A 132 14.68 17.87 19.52
C GLY A 132 14.02 16.64 20.17
N ARG A 133 13.51 15.65 19.41
CA ARG A 133 12.91 14.42 19.98
C ARG A 133 13.93 13.28 20.09
N ARG A 134 13.73 12.35 21.03
CA ARG A 134 14.48 11.07 21.08
C ARG A 134 14.29 10.36 19.74
N LYS A 135 15.39 10.03 19.07
CA LYS A 135 15.39 9.49 17.72
C LYS A 135 15.40 7.97 17.79
N ASN A 136 14.34 7.34 17.31
CA ASN A 136 14.42 5.95 16.87
C ASN A 136 14.89 5.99 15.41
N LYS A 137 16.10 5.48 15.15
CA LYS A 137 16.81 5.68 13.87
C LYS A 137 16.04 5.10 12.66
N ASN A 138 15.13 4.16 12.89
CA ASN A 138 14.45 3.35 11.88
C ASN A 138 12.91 3.46 11.92
N GLU A 139 12.32 4.49 12.55
CA GLU A 139 10.86 4.65 12.55
C GLU A 139 10.34 4.93 11.14
N LEU A 140 9.34 4.16 10.69
CA LEU A 140 8.67 4.39 9.41
C LEU A 140 7.81 5.66 9.46
N PRO A 141 7.74 6.46 8.38
CA PRO A 141 6.87 7.63 8.34
C PRO A 141 5.40 7.25 8.55
N THR A 142 4.65 8.11 9.24
CA THR A 142 3.21 7.91 9.48
C THR A 142 2.48 7.74 8.15
N GLU A 143 2.81 8.55 7.15
CA GLU A 143 2.16 8.51 5.83
C GLU A 143 2.37 7.17 5.09
N LEU A 144 3.55 6.55 5.25
CA LEU A 144 3.83 5.24 4.65
C LEU A 144 2.91 4.17 5.25
N LEU A 145 2.80 4.15 6.58
CA LEU A 145 1.94 3.21 7.31
C LEU A 145 0.46 3.47 7.01
N VAL A 146 0.04 4.74 7.00
CA VAL A 146 -1.33 5.16 6.68
C VAL A 146 -1.71 4.71 5.27
N LYS A 147 -0.80 4.86 4.29
CA LYS A 147 -1.01 4.37 2.93
C LYS A 147 -1.15 2.86 2.87
N MET A 148 -0.24 2.11 3.49
CA MET A 148 -0.29 0.63 3.52
C MET A 148 -1.61 0.13 4.14
N LEU A 149 -2.01 0.68 5.29
CA LEU A 149 -3.21 0.23 6.00
C LEU A 149 -4.50 0.64 5.30
N GLN A 150 -4.57 1.83 4.69
CA GLN A 150 -5.76 2.23 3.93
C GLN A 150 -6.00 1.30 2.74
N TYR A 151 -4.95 0.90 2.02
CA TYR A 151 -5.10 0.01 0.87
C TYR A 151 -5.37 -1.44 1.26
N SER A 152 -4.82 -1.94 2.37
CA SER A 152 -4.80 -3.40 2.64
C SER A 152 -5.56 -3.85 3.88
N SER A 153 -6.36 -2.98 4.50
CA SER A 153 -7.19 -3.32 5.66
C SER A 153 -8.40 -2.40 5.81
N ASP A 154 -9.42 -2.87 6.51
CA ASP A 154 -10.62 -2.10 6.85
C ASP A 154 -10.70 -1.79 8.36
N PRO A 155 -11.48 -0.78 8.80
CA PRO A 155 -11.76 -0.58 10.22
C PRO A 155 -12.21 -1.88 10.90
N GLY A 156 -11.70 -2.14 12.10
CA GLY A 156 -11.93 -3.37 12.87
C GLY A 156 -11.01 -4.55 12.51
N ASP A 157 -10.29 -4.51 11.38
CA ASP A 157 -9.26 -5.51 11.08
C ASP A 157 -8.13 -5.49 12.12
N MET A 158 -7.45 -6.63 12.25
CA MET A 158 -6.30 -6.79 13.14
C MET A 158 -5.00 -6.60 12.36
N VAL A 159 -4.18 -5.66 12.82
CA VAL A 159 -2.82 -5.41 12.31
C VAL A 159 -1.81 -6.03 13.27
N CYS A 160 -0.90 -6.85 12.76
CA CYS A 160 0.18 -7.45 13.55
C CYS A 160 1.53 -6.83 13.15
N ASP A 161 2.33 -6.44 14.14
CA ASP A 161 3.72 -6.00 13.93
C ASP A 161 4.68 -6.83 14.79
N MET A 162 5.54 -7.62 14.15
CA MET A 162 6.51 -8.47 14.84
C MET A 162 7.68 -7.67 15.45
N PHE A 163 7.84 -6.40 15.06
CA PHE A 163 8.98 -5.54 15.44
C PHE A 163 8.51 -4.10 15.73
N LEU A 164 7.70 -3.91 16.78
CA LEU A 164 7.01 -2.65 17.07
C LEU A 164 7.93 -1.43 17.14
N GLY A 165 9.13 -1.56 17.71
CA GLY A 165 10.12 -0.49 17.81
C GLY A 165 9.52 0.81 18.36
N GLY A 166 9.30 1.79 17.48
CA GLY A 166 8.69 3.08 17.85
C GLY A 166 7.19 3.05 18.18
N PHE A 167 6.50 1.91 17.98
CA PHE A 167 5.04 1.75 18.02
C PHE A 167 4.31 2.52 16.91
N GLY A 168 5.01 2.83 15.80
CA GLY A 168 4.44 3.55 14.66
C GLY A 168 3.24 2.82 14.07
N THR A 169 3.38 1.52 13.81
CA THR A 169 2.31 0.66 13.28
C THR A 169 1.12 0.61 14.22
N ALA A 170 1.35 0.41 15.52
CA ALA A 170 0.29 0.37 16.53
C ALA A 170 -0.50 1.67 16.59
N ARG A 171 0.20 2.82 16.64
CA ARG A 171 -0.43 4.15 16.64
C ARG A 171 -1.29 4.36 15.40
N VAL A 172 -0.76 4.06 14.21
CA VAL A 172 -1.50 4.25 12.97
C VAL A 172 -2.67 3.27 12.84
N ALA A 173 -2.52 2.03 13.28
CA ALA A 173 -3.63 1.06 13.31
C ALA A 173 -4.79 1.58 14.18
N VAL A 174 -4.52 1.93 15.45
CA VAL A 174 -5.55 2.46 16.36
C VAL A 174 -6.15 3.76 15.81
N GLY A 175 -5.31 4.69 15.35
CA GLY A 175 -5.77 5.97 14.81
C GLY A 175 -6.62 5.84 13.54
N LEU A 176 -6.48 4.73 12.82
CA LEU A 176 -7.34 4.39 11.68
C LEU A 176 -8.51 3.48 12.07
N ALA A 177 -8.82 3.31 13.36
CA ALA A 177 -9.86 2.41 13.85
C ALA A 177 -9.66 0.93 13.47
N ARG A 178 -8.41 0.47 13.43
CA ARG A 178 -8.03 -0.94 13.36
C ARG A 178 -7.60 -1.42 14.74
N ARG A 179 -7.72 -2.73 14.99
CA ARG A 179 -7.12 -3.38 16.16
C ARG A 179 -5.65 -3.66 15.87
N PHE A 180 -4.83 -3.78 16.91
CA PHE A 180 -3.43 -4.16 16.74
C PHE A 180 -2.97 -5.21 17.75
N VAL A 181 -1.95 -5.95 17.35
CA VAL A 181 -1.10 -6.77 18.23
C VAL A 181 0.34 -6.58 17.77
N GLY A 182 1.30 -6.64 18.69
CA GLY A 182 2.69 -6.59 18.28
C GLY A 182 3.67 -6.89 19.40
N PHE A 183 4.92 -7.04 18.99
CA PHE A 183 6.00 -7.51 19.85
C PHE A 183 7.17 -6.54 19.82
N GLU A 184 7.76 -6.28 20.98
CA GLU A 184 9.01 -5.55 21.14
C GLU A 184 9.81 -6.27 22.22
N VAL A 185 11.01 -6.73 21.87
CA VAL A 185 11.83 -7.56 22.75
C VAL A 185 12.54 -6.72 23.81
N SER A 186 12.81 -5.45 23.53
CA SER A 186 13.53 -4.56 24.42
C SER A 186 12.58 -3.93 25.46
N PRO A 187 12.68 -4.30 26.76
CA PRO A 187 11.82 -3.73 27.79
C PRO A 187 11.80 -2.19 27.84
N PRO A 188 12.93 -1.46 27.76
CA PRO A 188 12.89 0.00 27.83
C PRO A 188 12.22 0.63 26.59
N ILE A 189 12.31 0.01 25.40
CA ILE A 189 11.62 0.48 24.19
C ILE A 189 10.12 0.20 24.33
N PHE A 190 9.75 -0.99 24.80
CA PHE A 190 8.37 -1.39 25.02
C PHE A 190 7.66 -0.47 26.02
N GLU A 191 8.24 -0.24 27.20
CA GLU A 191 7.66 0.64 28.23
C GLU A 191 7.47 2.07 27.71
N ALA A 192 8.47 2.62 27.03
CA ALA A 192 8.36 3.95 26.42
C ALA A 192 7.31 4.00 25.30
N GLY A 193 7.10 2.89 24.57
CA GLY A 193 6.06 2.74 23.56
C GLY A 193 4.66 2.68 24.16
N VAL A 194 4.47 1.90 25.21
CA VAL A 194 3.20 1.80 25.96
C VAL A 194 2.79 3.16 26.52
N GLU A 195 3.72 3.93 27.09
CA GLU A 195 3.42 5.29 27.57
C GLU A 195 2.93 6.19 26.44
N ARG A 196 3.56 6.14 25.26
CA ARG A 196 3.10 6.90 24.07
C ARG A 196 1.71 6.48 23.61
N MET A 197 1.37 5.19 23.72
CA MET A 197 0.07 4.67 23.29
C MET A 197 -1.09 5.15 24.18
N ARG A 198 -0.85 5.54 25.45
CA ARG A 198 -1.91 6.03 26.34
C ARG A 198 -2.66 7.26 25.81
N GLY A 199 -2.00 8.06 24.98
CA GLY A 199 -2.60 9.25 24.36
C GLY A 199 -3.31 9.00 23.03
N VAL A 200 -3.17 7.80 22.44
CA VAL A 200 -3.72 7.47 21.12
C VAL A 200 -5.18 7.07 21.27
N ARG A 201 -6.06 7.63 20.45
CA ARG A 201 -7.49 7.32 20.48
C ARG A 201 -7.90 6.61 19.21
N GLU A 202 -8.83 5.67 19.34
CA GLU A 202 -9.38 4.96 18.20
C GLU A 202 -9.98 5.97 17.20
N GLY A 203 -9.54 5.87 15.94
CA GLY A 203 -10.06 6.71 14.87
C GLY A 203 -9.51 8.16 14.85
N ASP A 204 -8.51 8.51 15.66
CA ASP A 204 -8.01 9.89 15.74
C ASP A 204 -7.36 10.42 14.45
N LEU A 205 -6.93 9.55 13.54
CA LEU A 205 -6.41 9.92 12.22
C LEU A 205 -7.51 10.01 11.15
N LEU A 206 -8.71 9.48 11.39
CA LEU A 206 -9.78 9.44 10.39
C LEU A 206 -10.22 10.84 9.91
N PRO A 207 -10.38 11.86 10.79
CA PRO A 207 -10.77 13.20 10.35
C PRO A 207 -9.74 13.88 9.44
N ASP A 208 -8.46 13.53 9.58
CA ASP A 208 -7.36 14.09 8.79
C ASP A 208 -7.16 13.35 7.46
N LEU A 209 -7.83 12.21 7.27
CA LEU A 209 -7.75 11.49 6.01
C LEU A 209 -8.38 12.29 4.88
N ARG A 210 -7.72 12.20 3.73
CA ARG A 210 -8.31 12.66 2.49
C ARG A 210 -9.57 11.86 2.18
N VAL A 211 -10.65 12.56 1.90
CA VAL A 211 -11.86 11.97 1.30
C VAL A 211 -11.73 12.00 -0.23
N PRO A 212 -11.76 10.85 -0.92
CA PRO A 212 -11.72 10.79 -2.37
C PRO A 212 -12.96 11.46 -2.99
N ARG A 213 -12.79 12.16 -4.11
CA ARG A 213 -13.90 12.81 -4.83
C ARG A 213 -14.41 11.94 -5.97
N GLY A 214 -15.74 11.85 -6.04
CA GLY A 214 -16.44 11.06 -7.06
C GLY A 214 -16.61 9.62 -6.62
N ALA A 215 -17.83 9.09 -6.77
CA ALA A 215 -18.13 7.68 -6.51
C ALA A 215 -17.47 6.74 -7.54
N GLY A 216 -16.95 7.32 -8.62
CA GLY A 216 -16.61 6.57 -9.82
C GLY A 216 -17.84 5.97 -10.50
N PRO A 217 -17.61 5.24 -11.59
CA PRO A 217 -18.67 4.52 -12.26
C PRO A 217 -19.21 3.42 -11.32
N GLY A 218 -20.52 3.39 -11.12
CA GLY A 218 -21.22 2.46 -10.22
C GLY A 218 -21.06 0.99 -10.61
N ARG A 219 -20.71 0.71 -11.88
CA ARG A 219 -20.45 -0.65 -12.38
C ARG A 219 -18.97 -1.00 -12.50
N THR A 220 -18.08 -0.32 -11.77
CA THR A 220 -16.64 -0.66 -11.79
C THR A 220 -16.40 -2.13 -11.40
N GLY A 221 -15.60 -2.86 -12.20
CA GLY A 221 -15.23 -4.27 -11.94
C GLY A 221 -16.26 -5.33 -12.34
N GLN A 222 -17.49 -4.97 -12.71
CA GLN A 222 -18.46 -5.96 -13.23
C GLN A 222 -18.00 -6.47 -14.61
N ARG A 223 -18.27 -7.74 -14.93
CA ARG A 223 -17.97 -8.28 -16.27
C ARG A 223 -18.87 -7.62 -17.34
N TRP A 224 -18.39 -7.58 -18.57
CA TRP A 224 -19.19 -7.22 -19.74
C TRP A 224 -19.91 -8.48 -20.25
N THR A 225 -21.19 -8.37 -20.56
CA THR A 225 -21.89 -9.43 -21.31
C THR A 225 -21.68 -9.24 -22.82
N PRO A 226 -21.84 -10.28 -23.64
CA PRO A 226 -21.77 -10.15 -25.10
C PRO A 226 -22.73 -9.09 -25.66
N GLU A 227 -23.93 -8.98 -25.09
CA GLU A 227 -24.94 -8.00 -25.48
C GLU A 227 -24.49 -6.57 -25.15
N GLU A 228 -23.94 -6.35 -23.94
CA GLU A 228 -23.40 -5.04 -23.56
C GLU A 228 -22.22 -4.63 -24.43
N THR A 229 -21.36 -5.58 -24.79
CA THR A 229 -20.25 -5.35 -25.71
C THR A 229 -20.76 -4.95 -27.09
N GLY A 230 -21.77 -5.64 -27.63
CA GLY A 230 -22.39 -5.26 -28.91
C GLY A 230 -22.97 -3.85 -28.89
N LEU A 231 -23.77 -3.52 -27.86
CA LEU A 231 -24.35 -2.19 -27.68
C LEU A 231 -23.27 -1.10 -27.59
N LEU A 232 -22.16 -1.37 -26.88
CA LEU A 232 -21.05 -0.43 -26.77
C LEU A 232 -20.41 -0.14 -28.13
N VAL A 233 -20.19 -1.19 -28.94
CA VAL A 233 -19.55 -1.09 -30.25
C VAL A 233 -20.43 -0.29 -31.21
N ASP A 234 -21.72 -0.61 -31.28
CA ASP A 234 -22.69 0.08 -32.13
C ASP A 234 -22.76 1.55 -31.76
N ARG A 235 -22.91 1.85 -30.46
CA ARG A 235 -22.97 3.22 -29.95
C ARG A 235 -21.68 4.00 -30.18
N TYR A 236 -20.52 3.35 -30.07
CA TYR A 236 -19.25 3.98 -30.45
C TYR A 236 -19.20 4.32 -31.95
N GLY A 237 -19.68 3.41 -32.81
CA GLY A 237 -19.79 3.64 -34.25
C GLY A 237 -20.65 4.86 -34.59
N GLU A 238 -21.82 4.99 -33.95
CA GLU A 238 -22.71 6.15 -34.08
C GLU A 238 -22.01 7.46 -33.70
N LEU A 239 -21.43 7.52 -32.49
CA LEU A 239 -20.73 8.72 -32.02
C LEU A 239 -19.58 9.12 -32.95
N ARG A 240 -18.88 8.14 -33.53
CA ARG A 240 -17.80 8.39 -34.51
C ARG A 240 -18.34 8.88 -35.85
N ALA A 241 -19.48 8.36 -36.31
CA ALA A 241 -20.17 8.82 -37.52
C ALA A 241 -20.71 10.25 -37.39
N GLU A 242 -21.11 10.65 -36.18
CA GLU A 242 -21.47 12.04 -35.82
C GLU A 242 -20.25 13.00 -35.78
N GLY A 243 -19.04 12.51 -36.06
CA GLY A 243 -17.81 13.30 -36.08
C GLY A 243 -17.15 13.52 -34.72
N MET A 244 -17.64 12.86 -33.66
CA MET A 244 -17.10 13.00 -32.31
C MET A 244 -15.68 12.41 -32.22
N THR A 245 -14.75 13.09 -31.54
CA THR A 245 -13.38 12.56 -31.32
C THR A 245 -13.39 11.28 -30.46
N LYS A 246 -12.43 10.37 -30.65
CA LYS A 246 -12.32 9.12 -29.86
C LYS A 246 -12.33 9.40 -28.35
N THR A 247 -11.60 10.43 -27.92
CA THR A 247 -11.55 10.85 -26.51
C THR A 247 -12.93 11.21 -25.97
N ARG A 248 -13.70 11.99 -26.74
CA ARG A 248 -15.03 12.44 -26.32
C ARG A 248 -16.08 11.33 -26.41
N ALA A 249 -16.01 10.47 -27.44
CA ALA A 249 -16.88 9.30 -27.55
C ALA A 249 -16.70 8.36 -26.36
N VAL A 250 -15.46 8.08 -25.96
CA VAL A 250 -15.17 7.24 -24.79
C VAL A 250 -15.67 7.87 -23.48
N GLU A 251 -15.69 9.21 -23.35
CA GLU A 251 -16.28 9.88 -22.20
C GLU A 251 -17.80 9.71 -22.16
N VAL A 252 -18.48 9.92 -23.29
CA VAL A 252 -19.94 9.74 -23.40
C VAL A 252 -20.34 8.30 -23.08
N LEU A 253 -19.66 7.33 -23.69
CA LEU A 253 -19.90 5.90 -23.42
C LEU A 253 -19.60 5.53 -21.96
N GLY A 254 -18.61 6.16 -21.34
CA GLY A 254 -18.32 5.96 -19.92
C GLY A 254 -19.50 6.36 -19.02
N ALA A 255 -20.15 7.48 -19.35
CA ALA A 255 -21.35 7.93 -18.65
C ALA A 255 -22.58 7.06 -18.96
N GLU A 256 -22.82 6.74 -20.24
CA GLU A 256 -23.99 5.95 -20.68
C GLU A 256 -23.98 4.53 -20.09
N PHE A 257 -22.81 3.87 -20.06
CA PHE A 257 -22.68 2.50 -19.54
C PHE A 257 -22.37 2.44 -18.05
N ASP A 258 -22.19 3.59 -17.39
CA ASP A 258 -21.72 3.70 -16.01
C ASP A 258 -20.41 2.91 -15.79
N ARG A 259 -19.45 3.10 -16.70
CA ARG A 259 -18.13 2.43 -16.73
C ARG A 259 -16.98 3.42 -16.86
N GLY A 260 -15.83 3.05 -16.31
CA GLY A 260 -14.62 3.87 -16.41
C GLY A 260 -14.06 3.89 -17.83
N ARG A 261 -13.43 5.01 -18.22
CA ARG A 261 -12.72 5.20 -19.50
C ARG A 261 -11.86 4.00 -19.92
N PHE A 262 -11.13 3.40 -18.98
CA PHE A 262 -10.27 2.24 -19.24
C PHE A 262 -11.07 0.98 -19.62
N ALA A 263 -12.20 0.73 -18.95
CA ALA A 263 -13.07 -0.41 -19.26
C ALA A 263 -13.63 -0.29 -20.68
N ILE A 264 -14.14 0.90 -21.04
CA ILE A 264 -14.62 1.21 -22.39
C ILE A 264 -13.49 1.02 -23.42
N THR A 265 -12.35 1.66 -23.20
CA THR A 265 -11.21 1.61 -24.12
C THR A 265 -10.71 0.18 -24.35
N ASN A 266 -10.71 -0.67 -23.33
CA ASN A 266 -10.28 -2.05 -23.45
C ASN A 266 -11.24 -2.92 -24.26
N VAL A 267 -12.55 -2.73 -24.11
CA VAL A 267 -13.53 -3.45 -24.94
C VAL A 267 -13.37 -3.02 -26.40
N LEU A 268 -13.35 -1.71 -26.68
CA LEU A 268 -13.16 -1.21 -28.04
C LEU A 268 -11.88 -1.75 -28.68
N LYS A 269 -10.75 -1.78 -27.94
CA LYS A 269 -9.50 -2.37 -28.42
C LYS A 269 -9.60 -3.86 -28.75
N ARG A 270 -10.36 -4.65 -27.97
CA ARG A 270 -10.54 -6.09 -28.22
C ARG A 270 -11.38 -6.33 -29.48
N GLU A 271 -12.31 -5.43 -29.76
CA GLU A 271 -13.16 -5.43 -30.96
C GLU A 271 -12.50 -4.74 -32.17
N GLY A 272 -11.25 -4.25 -32.03
CA GLY A 272 -10.48 -3.66 -33.14
C GLY A 272 -10.74 -2.18 -33.43
N LEU A 273 -11.22 -1.40 -32.45
CA LEU A 273 -11.70 0.00 -32.61
C LEU A 273 -10.89 1.09 -31.87
#